data_AF-A0A2U2SAJ8-F1
#
_entry.id   AF-A0A2U2SAJ8-F1
#
_cell.length_a   1.000
_cell.length_b   1.000
_cell.length_c   1.000
_cell.angle_alpha   90.00
_cell.angle_beta   90.00
_cell.angle_gamma   90.00
#
_symmetry.space_group_name_H-M   'P 1'
#
loop_
_entity.id
_entity.type
_entity.pdbx_description
1 polymer ?
#
loop_
_entity_poly.entity_id
_entity_poly.type
_entity_poly.pdbx_seq_one_letter_code
_entity_poly.pdbx_strand_id
1 'polypeptide(L)'
;MNPPIENFALNVLLLFLCLLPFLTIAPLFWLGYHRRQRILQSIALESFLLQQGFKKASLFQYLTEQVFYILTKKEYSVAIGMRDLPFSDPSNPSQTLLTFLTIDIQMPLRGRFLIRTANLEEVENSLLYEPDWNPTPLPMLAPLGLRVLGIPKNFGDLERRLQSPAIQQALSELLKGAQPFYIYAGTDHFVQLGFGLLRPRPEQARRWLETAAQWLKAFYDPTLITRSNTQRTVRRWWFVTIFVVIVLMLGVLFFLFSGSSP
;
A
#
# COMPACT_ATOMS: atom_id res chain seq x y z
N MET A 1 50.08 -19.07 -28.60
CA MET A 1 48.60 -19.01 -28.73
C MET A 1 48.01 -19.01 -27.33
N ASN A 2 47.74 -17.84 -26.78
CA ASN A 2 46.88 -17.65 -25.61
C ASN A 2 45.78 -16.70 -26.11
N PRO A 3 44.50 -17.10 -26.15
CA PRO A 3 43.57 -16.50 -25.19
C PRO A 3 42.27 -17.32 -24.94
N PRO A 4 42.24 -18.27 -24.00
CA PRO A 4 40.99 -18.72 -23.37
C PRO A 4 40.72 -18.03 -22.01
N ILE A 5 41.75 -17.43 -21.41
CA ILE A 5 41.68 -16.90 -20.03
C ILE A 5 41.04 -15.50 -19.98
N GLU A 6 41.27 -14.65 -20.99
CA GLU A 6 40.73 -13.28 -21.02
C GLU A 6 39.20 -13.27 -21.16
N ASN A 7 38.63 -14.16 -21.99
CA ASN A 7 37.19 -14.31 -22.14
C ASN A 7 36.53 -14.86 -20.86
N PHE A 8 37.21 -15.74 -20.13
CA PHE A 8 36.71 -16.26 -18.86
C PHE A 8 36.63 -15.17 -17.79
N ALA A 9 37.68 -14.36 -17.63
CA ALA A 9 37.70 -13.27 -16.66
C ALA A 9 36.61 -12.22 -16.95
N LEU A 10 36.41 -11.88 -18.22
CA LEU A 10 35.35 -10.95 -18.65
C LEU A 10 33.94 -11.51 -18.36
N ASN A 11 33.71 -12.79 -18.60
CA ASN A 11 32.43 -13.44 -18.35
C ASN A 11 32.10 -13.54 -16.85
N VAL A 12 33.11 -13.85 -16.03
CA VAL A 12 32.96 -13.86 -14.57
C VAL A 12 32.68 -12.45 -14.04
N LEU A 13 33.37 -11.43 -14.55
CA LEU A 13 33.13 -10.03 -14.21
C LEU A 13 31.70 -9.58 -14.57
N LEU A 14 31.23 -9.93 -15.78
CA LEU A 14 29.87 -9.64 -16.24
C LEU A 14 28.81 -10.30 -15.35
N LEU A 15 29.01 -11.57 -14.99
CA LEU A 15 28.10 -12.30 -14.11
C LEU A 15 28.07 -11.67 -12.70
N PHE A 16 29.24 -11.23 -12.20
CA PHE A 16 29.34 -10.52 -10.93
C PHE A 16 28.62 -9.17 -10.96
N LEU A 17 28.80 -8.38 -12.02
CA LEU A 17 28.11 -7.10 -12.22
C LEU A 17 26.58 -7.29 -12.33
N CYS A 18 26.13 -8.37 -12.94
CA CYS A 18 24.73 -8.74 -13.02
C CYS A 18 24.13 -9.18 -11.67
N LEU A 19 24.92 -9.83 -10.81
CA LEU A 19 24.51 -10.25 -9.47
C LEU A 19 24.62 -9.14 -8.41
N LEU A 20 25.48 -8.15 -8.62
CA LEU A 20 25.74 -7.04 -7.70
C LEU A 20 24.47 -6.27 -7.28
N PRO A 21 23.51 -5.93 -8.17
CA PRO A 21 22.25 -5.33 -7.75
C PRO A 21 21.42 -6.27 -6.86
N PHE A 22 21.41 -7.58 -7.10
CA PHE A 22 20.71 -8.53 -6.21
C PHE A 22 21.38 -8.62 -4.84
N LEU A 23 22.71 -8.65 -4.80
CA LEU A 23 23.49 -8.70 -3.56
C LEU A 23 23.37 -7.43 -2.72
N THR A 24 23.14 -6.27 -3.34
CA THR A 24 23.02 -4.98 -2.65
C THR A 24 21.57 -4.66 -2.26
N ILE A 25 20.60 -5.01 -3.11
CA ILE A 25 19.19 -4.69 -2.90
C ILE A 25 18.51 -5.70 -1.98
N ALA A 26 18.81 -7.00 -2.11
CA ALA A 26 18.15 -8.03 -1.30
C ALA A 26 18.33 -7.84 0.22
N PRO A 27 19.52 -7.50 0.75
CA PRO A 27 19.70 -7.22 2.18
C PRO A 27 18.87 -6.04 2.67
N LEU A 28 18.77 -4.96 1.87
CA LEU A 28 17.97 -3.78 2.21
C LEU A 28 16.47 -4.13 2.29
N PHE A 29 15.97 -4.90 1.33
CA PHE A 29 14.60 -5.41 1.36
C PHE A 29 14.34 -6.34 2.54
N TRP A 30 15.30 -7.22 2.85
CA TRP A 30 15.23 -8.15 3.98
C TRP A 30 15.19 -7.41 5.32
N LEU A 31 16.04 -6.41 5.50
CA LEU A 31 16.05 -5.52 6.67
C LEU A 31 14.72 -4.77 6.80
N GLY A 32 14.19 -4.23 5.70
CA GLY A 32 12.88 -3.57 5.68
C GLY A 32 11.73 -4.51 6.07
N TYR A 33 11.72 -5.72 5.50
CA TYR A 33 10.75 -6.76 5.84
C TYR A 33 10.78 -7.11 7.33
N HIS A 34 11.95 -7.40 7.88
CA HIS A 34 12.09 -7.74 9.29
C HIS A 34 11.75 -6.58 10.23
N ARG A 35 12.06 -5.35 9.86
CA ARG A 35 11.66 -4.17 10.64
C ARG A 35 10.14 -4.05 10.70
N ARG A 36 9.45 -4.20 9.56
CA ARG A 36 7.99 -4.09 9.48
C ARG A 36 7.27 -5.28 10.14
N GLN A 37 7.80 -6.49 9.99
CA GLN A 37 7.35 -7.67 10.74
C GLN A 37 7.45 -7.45 12.25
N ARG A 38 8.57 -6.89 12.74
CA ARG A 38 8.72 -6.55 14.16
C ARG A 38 7.68 -5.54 14.63
N ILE A 39 7.37 -4.53 13.81
CA ILE A 39 6.30 -3.57 14.13
C ILE A 39 4.95 -4.29 14.23
N LEU A 40 4.59 -5.14 13.26
CA LEU A 40 3.35 -5.93 13.29
C LEU A 40 3.23 -6.84 14.52
N GLN A 41 4.33 -7.46 14.91
CA GLN A 41 4.40 -8.29 16.11
C GLN A 41 4.27 -7.45 17.38
N SER A 42 4.91 -6.27 17.43
CA SER A 42 4.87 -5.39 18.60
C SER A 42 3.46 -4.87 18.93
N ILE A 43 2.57 -4.82 17.94
CA ILE A 43 1.16 -4.44 18.12
C ILE A 43 0.22 -5.64 18.31
N ALA A 44 0.75 -6.87 18.48
CA ALA A 44 -0.04 -8.10 18.58
C ALA A 44 -1.08 -8.28 17.46
N LEU A 45 -0.90 -7.61 16.32
CA LEU A 45 -1.88 -7.56 15.24
C LEU A 45 -1.94 -8.90 14.51
N GLU A 46 -0.80 -9.57 14.37
CA GLU A 46 -0.72 -10.86 13.70
C GLU A 46 -1.67 -11.90 14.28
N SER A 47 -1.63 -12.14 15.60
CA SER A 47 -2.50 -13.12 16.25
C SER A 47 -3.97 -12.77 16.07
N PHE A 48 -4.32 -11.49 16.18
CA PHE A 48 -5.68 -11.01 15.95
C PHE A 48 -6.14 -11.23 14.50
N LEU A 49 -5.30 -10.88 13.52
CA LEU A 49 -5.62 -11.06 12.10
C LEU A 49 -5.86 -12.53 11.75
N LEU A 50 -5.01 -13.42 12.24
CA LEU A 50 -5.17 -14.86 12.03
C LEU A 50 -6.49 -15.38 12.63
N GLN A 51 -6.88 -14.90 13.82
CA GLN A 51 -8.18 -15.23 14.44
C GLN A 51 -9.38 -14.72 13.62
N GLN A 52 -9.24 -13.55 12.99
CA GLN A 52 -10.26 -12.99 12.08
C GLN A 52 -10.28 -13.67 10.69
N GLY A 53 -9.45 -14.69 10.48
CA GLY A 53 -9.40 -15.48 9.25
C GLY A 53 -8.54 -14.87 8.14
N PHE A 54 -7.71 -13.87 8.44
CA PHE A 54 -6.71 -13.39 7.50
C PHE A 54 -5.63 -14.47 7.28
N LYS A 55 -5.09 -14.50 6.07
CA LYS A 55 -3.96 -15.35 5.70
C LYS A 55 -2.73 -14.48 5.49
N LYS A 56 -1.54 -15.01 5.81
CA LYS A 56 -0.28 -14.36 5.46
C LYS A 56 -0.20 -14.25 3.93
N ALA A 57 0.19 -13.07 3.45
CA ALA A 57 0.49 -12.85 2.06
C ALA A 57 1.74 -13.64 1.65
N SER A 58 1.82 -14.00 0.36
CA SER A 58 3.05 -14.62 -0.15
C SER A 58 4.20 -13.63 -0.12
N LEU A 59 5.44 -14.12 -0.05
CA LEU A 59 6.64 -13.27 -0.17
C LEU A 59 6.58 -12.43 -1.45
N PHE A 60 6.05 -13.01 -2.53
CA PHE A 60 5.81 -12.28 -3.77
C PHE A 60 4.87 -11.10 -3.56
N GLN A 61 3.70 -11.28 -2.95
CA GLN A 61 2.76 -10.18 -2.65
C GLN A 61 3.38 -9.12 -1.74
N TYR A 62 4.19 -9.53 -0.77
CA TYR A 62 4.91 -8.58 0.08
C TYR A 62 5.91 -7.73 -0.70
N LEU A 63 6.80 -8.36 -1.49
CA LEU A 63 7.86 -7.64 -2.21
C LEU A 63 7.33 -6.56 -3.16
N THR A 64 6.08 -6.74 -3.56
CA THR A 64 5.59 -6.19 -4.80
C THR A 64 4.40 -5.28 -4.50
N GLU A 65 3.55 -5.60 -3.52
CA GLU A 65 2.41 -4.77 -3.04
C GLU A 65 2.63 -4.22 -1.63
N GLN A 66 3.70 -4.62 -0.93
CA GLN A 66 3.93 -4.31 0.48
C GLN A 66 2.79 -4.81 1.40
N VAL A 67 2.13 -5.90 0.99
CA VAL A 67 1.02 -6.53 1.72
C VAL A 67 1.55 -7.69 2.58
N PHE A 68 1.08 -7.75 3.83
CA PHE A 68 1.43 -8.78 4.80
C PHE A 68 0.31 -9.79 5.05
N TYR A 69 -0.95 -9.34 5.03
CA TYR A 69 -2.10 -10.19 5.30
C TYR A 69 -3.24 -9.90 4.34
N ILE A 70 -3.99 -10.94 3.98
CA ILE A 70 -5.11 -10.86 3.05
C ILE A 70 -6.30 -11.64 3.62
N LEU A 71 -7.47 -11.04 3.55
CA LEU A 71 -8.76 -11.67 3.78
C LEU A 71 -9.57 -11.58 2.49
N THR A 72 -9.91 -12.73 1.92
CA THR A 72 -10.76 -12.80 0.73
C THR A 72 -12.13 -13.33 1.14
N LYS A 73 -13.17 -12.54 0.90
CA LYS A 73 -14.58 -12.93 1.01
C LYS A 73 -15.22 -12.89 -0.38
N LYS A 74 -16.44 -13.41 -0.50
CA LYS A 74 -17.15 -13.46 -1.78
C LYS A 74 -17.44 -12.06 -2.35
N GLU A 75 -17.66 -11.09 -1.47
CA GLU A 75 -18.14 -9.74 -1.80
C GLU A 75 -17.05 -8.67 -1.76
N TYR A 76 -15.97 -8.92 -1.03
CA TYR A 76 -14.87 -7.97 -0.84
C TYR A 76 -13.57 -8.69 -0.54
N SER A 77 -12.45 -8.00 -0.75
CA SER A 77 -11.16 -8.43 -0.24
C SER A 77 -10.51 -7.32 0.59
N VAL A 78 -9.84 -7.70 1.67
CA VAL A 78 -9.08 -6.79 2.54
C VAL A 78 -7.63 -7.20 2.51
N ALA A 79 -6.74 -6.28 2.19
CA ALA A 79 -5.30 -6.45 2.27
C ALA A 79 -4.72 -5.48 3.29
N ILE A 80 -3.82 -5.98 4.13
CA ILE A 80 -3.14 -5.20 5.17
C ILE A 80 -1.68 -5.10 4.79
N GLY A 81 -1.21 -3.86 4.69
CA GLY A 81 0.14 -3.51 4.30
C GLY A 81 0.75 -2.49 5.26
N MET A 82 1.97 -2.08 4.93
CA MET A 82 2.57 -0.89 5.53
C MET A 82 3.21 -0.05 4.44
N ARG A 83 3.17 1.27 4.62
CA ARG A 83 3.77 2.23 3.70
C ARG A 83 4.41 3.37 4.47
N ASP A 84 5.59 3.79 4.05
CA ASP A 84 6.21 5.00 4.57
C ASP A 84 5.77 6.17 3.69
N LEU A 85 5.21 7.20 4.31
CA LEU A 85 4.74 8.41 3.62
C LEU A 85 5.46 9.64 4.16
N PRO A 86 5.66 10.68 3.32
CA PRO A 86 6.08 11.99 3.77
C PRO A 86 5.19 12.49 4.91
N PHE A 87 5.83 12.94 5.98
CA PHE A 87 5.16 13.46 7.16
C PHE A 87 6.02 14.54 7.78
N SER A 88 5.45 15.73 7.90
CA SER A 88 6.04 16.83 8.64
C SER A 88 5.45 16.88 10.05
N ASP A 89 6.27 16.53 11.04
CA ASP A 89 5.94 16.72 12.46
C ASP A 89 6.43 18.10 12.92
N PRO A 90 5.55 19.05 13.30
CA PRO A 90 5.97 20.35 13.83
C PRO A 90 6.85 20.24 15.08
N SER A 91 6.70 19.16 15.85
CA SER A 91 7.47 18.90 17.07
C SER A 91 8.81 18.23 16.81
N ASN A 92 8.99 17.63 15.64
CA ASN A 92 10.22 16.97 15.24
C ASN A 92 10.50 17.16 13.73
N PRO A 93 11.09 18.31 13.34
CA PRO A 93 11.32 18.64 11.93
C PRO A 93 12.35 17.73 11.25
N SER A 94 13.08 16.90 12.02
CA SER A 94 14.00 15.90 11.46
C SER A 94 13.29 14.64 10.95
N GLN A 95 12.05 14.41 11.41
CA GLN A 95 11.24 13.31 10.92
C GLN A 95 10.56 13.73 9.63
N THR A 96 10.99 13.15 8.52
CA THR A 96 10.43 13.40 7.18
C THR A 96 9.51 12.28 6.69
N LEU A 97 9.53 11.13 7.36
CA LEU A 97 8.74 9.96 7.01
C LEU A 97 8.02 9.39 8.23
N LEU A 98 6.78 8.97 8.02
CA LEU A 98 5.99 8.22 8.98
C LEU A 98 5.53 6.91 8.35
N THR A 99 5.71 5.80 9.08
CA THR A 99 5.17 4.51 8.68
C THR A 99 3.67 4.48 8.98
N PHE A 100 2.88 4.14 7.97
CA PHE A 100 1.45 3.91 8.05
C PHE A 100 1.17 2.41 7.98
N LEU A 101 0.24 1.93 8.80
CA LEU A 101 -0.49 0.70 8.53
C LEU A 101 -1.57 1.01 7.50
N THR A 102 -1.57 0.29 6.38
CA THR A 102 -2.55 0.47 5.31
C THR A 102 -3.53 -0.70 5.28
N ILE A 103 -4.81 -0.39 5.20
CA ILE A 103 -5.90 -1.35 5.02
C ILE A 103 -6.55 -1.04 3.69
N ASP A 104 -6.23 -1.85 2.68
CA ASP A 104 -6.81 -1.78 1.34
C ASP A 104 -8.05 -2.67 1.29
N ILE A 105 -9.21 -2.08 1.05
CA ILE A 105 -10.48 -2.79 0.92
C ILE A 105 -10.94 -2.70 -0.52
N GLN A 106 -10.89 -3.82 -1.25
CA GLN A 106 -11.51 -3.92 -2.57
C GLN A 106 -12.99 -4.20 -2.38
N MET A 107 -13.80 -3.22 -2.73
CA MET A 107 -15.25 -3.26 -2.65
C MET A 107 -15.86 -2.32 -3.69
N PRO A 108 -17.05 -2.62 -4.22
CA PRO A 108 -17.79 -1.65 -4.99
C PRO A 108 -18.17 -0.46 -4.08
N LEU A 109 -17.79 0.74 -4.48
CA LEU A 109 -18.12 1.98 -3.79
C LEU A 109 -18.49 3.05 -4.82
N ARG A 110 -19.20 4.09 -4.38
CA ARG A 110 -19.54 5.21 -5.26
C ARG A 110 -18.74 6.44 -4.90
N GLY A 111 -18.01 6.96 -5.87
CA GLY A 111 -17.38 8.27 -5.80
C GLY A 111 -15.95 8.23 -5.29
N ARG A 112 -15.26 9.33 -5.55
CA ARG A 112 -13.85 9.52 -5.19
C ARG A 112 -13.73 10.58 -4.13
N PHE A 113 -12.94 10.29 -3.11
CA PHE A 113 -12.75 11.17 -1.98
C PHE A 113 -11.42 10.91 -1.26
N LEU A 114 -10.96 11.93 -0.54
CA LEU A 114 -9.86 11.85 0.41
C LEU A 114 -10.31 12.53 1.70
N ILE A 115 -10.20 11.82 2.81
CA ILE A 115 -10.42 12.35 4.16
C ILE A 115 -9.10 12.20 4.91
N ARG A 116 -8.62 13.29 5.52
CA ARG A 116 -7.34 13.26 6.22
C ARG A 116 -7.33 14.19 7.42
N THR A 117 -6.42 13.88 8.34
CA THR A 117 -6.01 14.79 9.42
C THR A 117 -5.21 15.98 8.87
N ALA A 118 -5.24 17.11 9.58
CA ALA A 118 -4.65 18.37 9.11
C ALA A 118 -3.13 18.29 8.86
N ASN A 119 -2.41 17.53 9.68
CA ASN A 119 -0.95 17.32 9.61
C ASN A 119 -0.50 16.41 8.44
N LEU A 120 -1.41 16.00 7.56
CA LEU A 120 -1.11 15.17 6.38
C LEU A 120 -1.24 15.94 5.06
N GLU A 121 -0.92 17.24 5.04
CA GLU A 121 -0.99 18.05 3.81
C GLU A 121 0.02 17.60 2.76
N GLU A 122 1.20 17.11 3.16
CA GLU A 122 2.16 16.50 2.24
C GLU A 122 1.67 15.19 1.61
N VAL A 123 0.76 14.48 2.27
CA VAL A 123 0.15 13.26 1.71
C VAL A 123 -0.78 13.61 0.53
N GLU A 124 -1.46 14.76 0.59
CA GLU A 124 -2.27 15.27 -0.52
C GLU A 124 -1.42 15.61 -1.75
N ASN A 125 -0.22 16.15 -1.52
CA ASN A 125 0.73 16.55 -2.57
C ASN A 125 1.71 15.42 -2.96
N SER A 126 1.51 14.20 -2.46
CA SER A 126 2.35 13.06 -2.82
C SER A 126 1.91 12.48 -4.15
N LEU A 127 2.87 12.15 -5.03
CA LEU A 127 2.69 11.43 -6.31
C LEU A 127 1.82 10.17 -6.21
N LEU A 128 1.69 9.58 -5.00
CA LEU A 128 0.85 8.42 -4.74
C LEU A 128 -0.66 8.73 -4.67
N TYR A 129 -1.01 10.01 -4.53
CA TYR A 129 -2.36 10.52 -4.38
C TYR A 129 -2.69 11.64 -5.38
N GLU A 130 -1.81 11.93 -6.35
CA GLU A 130 -2.14 12.79 -7.49
C GLU A 130 -3.40 12.24 -8.16
N PRO A 131 -4.57 12.80 -7.86
CA PRO A 131 -5.80 12.20 -8.28
C PRO A 131 -5.96 12.52 -9.76
N ASP A 132 -6.28 11.52 -10.56
CA ASP A 132 -6.73 11.70 -11.97
C ASP A 132 -8.09 12.44 -12.05
N TRP A 133 -8.56 12.97 -10.92
CA TRP A 133 -9.82 13.67 -10.74
C TRP A 133 -9.57 15.01 -10.03
N ASN A 134 -10.30 16.06 -10.42
CA ASN A 134 -10.15 17.39 -9.82
C ASN A 134 -10.76 17.43 -8.41
N PRO A 135 -9.95 17.45 -7.34
CA PRO A 135 -10.49 17.45 -5.98
C PRO A 135 -11.04 18.82 -5.62
N THR A 136 -12.19 18.85 -4.96
CA THR A 136 -12.77 20.07 -4.40
C THR A 136 -12.94 19.90 -2.90
N PRO A 137 -12.53 20.89 -2.08
CA PRO A 137 -12.66 20.81 -0.64
C PRO A 137 -14.11 20.87 -0.20
N LEU A 138 -14.42 20.11 0.85
CA LEU A 138 -15.74 20.02 1.44
C LEU A 138 -15.63 20.29 2.95
N PRO A 139 -16.10 21.45 3.44
CA PRO A 139 -15.76 21.95 4.77
C PRO A 139 -16.45 21.22 5.94
N MET A 140 -17.28 20.20 5.67
CA MET A 140 -18.20 19.63 6.67
C MET A 140 -17.51 19.05 7.92
N LEU A 141 -16.30 18.51 7.79
CA LEU A 141 -15.54 17.93 8.91
C LEU A 141 -14.39 18.83 9.39
N ALA A 142 -14.28 20.04 8.86
CA ALA A 142 -13.26 21.01 9.28
C ALA A 142 -13.31 21.33 10.79
N PRO A 143 -14.48 21.43 11.45
CA PRO A 143 -14.54 21.64 12.91
C PRO A 143 -13.92 20.50 13.73
N LEU A 144 -13.81 19.30 13.15
CA LEU A 144 -13.17 18.13 13.76
C LEU A 144 -11.65 18.06 13.45
N GLY A 145 -11.09 19.09 12.80
CA GLY A 145 -9.70 19.08 12.35
C GLY A 145 -9.43 18.17 11.15
N LEU A 146 -10.49 17.77 10.44
CA LEU A 146 -10.40 16.91 9.25
C LEU A 146 -10.59 17.72 7.98
N ARG A 147 -9.78 17.41 6.96
CA ARG A 147 -9.99 17.90 5.60
C ARG A 147 -10.63 16.80 4.76
N VAL A 148 -11.65 17.18 4.00
CA VAL A 148 -12.36 16.30 3.07
C VAL A 148 -12.24 16.90 1.67
N LEU A 149 -11.78 16.09 0.73
CA LEU A 149 -11.77 16.38 -0.69
C LEU A 149 -12.66 15.36 -1.41
N GLY A 150 -13.38 15.80 -2.43
CA GLY A 150 -14.19 14.89 -3.25
C GLY A 150 -14.56 15.49 -4.60
N ILE A 151 -15.26 14.73 -5.43
CA ILE A 151 -15.80 15.23 -6.69
C ILE A 151 -17.16 15.92 -6.42
N PRO A 152 -17.37 17.17 -6.87
CA PRO A 152 -18.62 17.92 -6.62
C PRO A 152 -19.90 17.15 -6.94
N LYS A 153 -19.89 16.37 -8.03
CA LYS A 153 -21.05 15.55 -8.46
C LYS A 153 -21.52 14.52 -7.43
N ASN A 154 -20.66 14.15 -6.48
CA ASN A 154 -20.94 13.12 -5.46
C ASN A 154 -21.08 13.71 -4.04
N PHE A 155 -20.99 15.03 -3.86
CA PHE A 155 -20.98 15.65 -2.53
C PHE A 155 -22.19 15.28 -1.69
N GLY A 156 -23.41 15.34 -2.24
CA GLY A 156 -24.61 15.01 -1.47
C GLY A 156 -24.68 13.54 -0.99
N ASP A 157 -24.14 12.60 -1.76
CA ASP A 157 -24.05 11.18 -1.34
C ASP A 157 -22.94 10.99 -0.31
N LEU A 158 -21.77 11.60 -0.54
CA LEU A 158 -20.65 11.58 0.39
C LEU A 158 -21.03 12.19 1.75
N GLU A 159 -21.66 13.36 1.76
CA GLU A 159 -22.17 14.02 2.96
C GLU A 159 -23.11 13.11 3.75
N ARG A 160 -24.11 12.52 3.08
CA ARG A 160 -25.07 11.62 3.73
C ARG A 160 -24.39 10.42 4.38
N ARG A 161 -23.41 9.81 3.70
CA ARG A 161 -22.65 8.67 4.23
C ARG A 161 -21.77 9.08 5.41
N LEU A 162 -21.10 10.23 5.31
CA LEU A 162 -20.27 10.77 6.38
C LEU A 162 -21.09 11.16 7.61
N GLN A 163 -22.32 11.64 7.43
CA GLN A 163 -23.24 11.95 8.52
C GLN A 163 -23.89 10.71 9.14
N SER A 164 -23.66 9.51 8.60
CA SER A 164 -24.19 8.30 9.20
C SER A 164 -23.65 8.10 10.63
N PRO A 165 -24.48 7.66 11.59
CA PRO A 165 -24.04 7.49 12.98
C PRO A 165 -22.83 6.57 13.11
N ALA A 166 -22.75 5.52 12.28
CA ALA A 166 -21.64 4.58 12.27
C ALA A 166 -20.31 5.26 11.87
N ILE A 167 -20.32 6.11 10.85
CA ILE A 167 -19.11 6.81 10.40
C ILE A 167 -18.71 7.93 11.36
N GLN A 168 -19.68 8.66 11.91
CA GLN A 168 -19.42 9.66 12.95
C GLN A 168 -18.78 9.03 14.19
N GLN A 169 -19.26 7.86 14.62
CA GLN A 169 -18.64 7.11 15.71
C GLN A 169 -17.22 6.65 15.34
N ALA A 170 -17.02 6.11 14.13
CA ALA A 170 -15.70 5.70 13.64
C ALA A 170 -14.69 6.85 13.70
N LEU A 171 -15.08 8.01 13.14
CA LEU A 171 -14.23 9.20 13.07
C LEU A 171 -13.93 9.75 14.48
N SER A 172 -14.92 9.78 15.37
CA SER A 172 -14.72 10.19 16.75
C SER A 172 -13.69 9.31 17.48
N GLU A 173 -13.79 7.99 17.33
CA GLU A 173 -12.82 7.04 17.91
C GLU A 173 -11.41 7.21 17.33
N LEU A 174 -11.28 7.48 16.03
CA LEU A 174 -9.99 7.77 15.42
C LEU A 174 -9.39 9.07 15.96
N LEU A 175 -10.20 10.12 16.07
CA LEU A 175 -9.76 11.44 16.55
C LEU A 175 -9.30 11.40 18.01
N LYS A 176 -9.96 10.61 18.88
CA LYS A 176 -9.51 10.36 20.26
C LYS A 176 -8.11 9.75 20.33
N GLY A 177 -7.71 9.00 19.30
CA GLY A 177 -6.38 8.39 19.23
C GLY A 177 -5.24 9.39 19.01
N ALA A 178 -5.55 10.63 18.59
CA ALA A 178 -4.59 11.67 18.21
C ALA A 178 -3.51 11.20 17.22
N GLN A 179 -3.84 10.19 16.41
CA GLN A 179 -2.94 9.66 15.38
C GLN A 179 -3.31 10.22 14.02
N PRO A 180 -2.30 10.53 13.18
CA PRO A 180 -2.57 10.91 11.81
C PRO A 180 -3.18 9.73 11.08
N PHE A 181 -4.28 9.99 10.36
CA PHE A 181 -4.90 9.01 9.48
C PHE A 181 -5.38 9.67 8.18
N TYR A 182 -5.52 8.83 7.17
CA TYR A 182 -6.18 9.17 5.92
C TYR A 182 -7.11 8.05 5.45
N ILE A 183 -8.11 8.41 4.65
CA ILE A 183 -9.06 7.50 4.02
C ILE A 183 -9.21 7.97 2.58
N TYR A 184 -8.85 7.10 1.64
CA TYR A 184 -8.75 7.43 0.24
C TYR A 184 -9.57 6.46 -0.61
N ALA A 185 -10.37 7.01 -1.51
CA ALA A 185 -11.07 6.28 -2.56
C ALA A 185 -10.74 6.93 -3.90
N GLY A 186 -9.79 6.35 -4.63
CA GLY A 186 -9.35 6.85 -5.94
C GLY A 186 -10.16 6.31 -7.11
N THR A 187 -10.84 5.18 -6.92
CA THR A 187 -11.69 4.55 -7.94
C THR A 187 -12.96 4.04 -7.29
N ASP A 188 -13.95 3.65 -8.09
CA ASP A 188 -15.23 3.12 -7.61
C ASP A 188 -15.14 1.66 -7.08
N HIS A 189 -13.92 1.15 -6.86
CA HIS A 189 -13.67 -0.27 -6.57
C HIS A 189 -12.70 -0.54 -5.41
N PHE A 190 -12.13 0.50 -4.78
CA PHE A 190 -11.38 0.31 -3.54
C PHE A 190 -11.42 1.54 -2.61
N VAL A 191 -11.39 1.27 -1.31
CA VAL A 191 -11.05 2.25 -0.27
C VAL A 191 -9.74 1.82 0.37
N GLN A 192 -8.83 2.76 0.58
CA GLN A 192 -7.64 2.57 1.40
C GLN A 192 -7.76 3.41 2.68
N LEU A 193 -7.55 2.78 3.83
CA LEU A 193 -7.39 3.46 5.11
C LEU A 193 -5.92 3.40 5.52
N GLY A 194 -5.34 4.52 5.93
CA GLY A 194 -3.97 4.56 6.45
C GLY A 194 -3.93 5.15 7.85
N PHE A 195 -3.24 4.47 8.76
CA PHE A 195 -3.08 4.89 10.15
C PHE A 195 -1.60 5.04 10.50
N GLY A 196 -1.18 6.23 10.93
CA GLY A 196 0.20 6.54 11.23
C GLY A 196 0.67 5.91 12.55
N LEU A 197 1.82 5.26 12.50
CA LEU A 197 2.38 4.46 13.59
C LEU A 197 3.37 5.26 14.44
N LEU A 198 2.95 6.41 14.98
CA LEU A 198 3.80 7.25 15.84
C LEU A 198 4.18 6.54 17.15
N ARG A 199 3.20 5.89 17.78
CA ARG A 199 3.35 5.12 19.02
C ARG A 199 2.44 3.89 18.96
N PRO A 200 2.86 2.84 18.24
CA PRO A 200 2.03 1.67 18.00
C PRO A 200 1.65 1.00 19.33
N ARG A 201 0.33 0.86 19.60
CA ARG A 201 -0.19 0.10 20.75
C ARG A 201 -1.11 -1.02 20.27
N PRO A 202 -1.11 -2.20 20.92
CA PRO A 202 -1.98 -3.30 20.51
C PRO A 202 -3.48 -2.95 20.46
N GLU A 203 -3.95 -2.16 21.42
CA GLU A 203 -5.34 -1.71 21.51
C GLU A 203 -5.80 -0.85 20.32
N GLN A 204 -4.85 -0.21 19.63
CA GLN A 204 -5.17 0.63 18.46
C GLN A 204 -5.44 -0.24 17.23
N ALA A 205 -4.74 -1.36 17.10
CA ALA A 205 -4.87 -2.22 15.93
C ALA A 205 -6.29 -2.80 15.80
N ARG A 206 -6.92 -3.14 16.93
CA ARG A 206 -8.34 -3.52 16.98
C ARG A 206 -9.25 -2.38 16.52
N ARG A 207 -9.03 -1.15 17.03
CA ARG A 207 -9.82 0.03 16.65
C ARG A 207 -9.70 0.37 15.16
N TRP A 208 -8.52 0.24 14.57
CA TRP A 208 -8.31 0.45 13.13
C TRP A 208 -9.08 -0.57 12.28
N LEU A 209 -9.13 -1.84 12.70
CA LEU A 209 -9.87 -2.89 12.00
C LEU A 209 -11.39 -2.75 12.18
N GLU A 210 -11.86 -2.39 13.37
CA GLU A 210 -13.27 -2.08 13.64
C GLU A 210 -13.72 -0.87 12.81
N THR A 211 -12.88 0.16 12.73
CA THR A 211 -13.08 1.31 11.85
C THR A 211 -13.20 0.84 10.40
N ALA A 212 -12.23 0.09 9.87
CA ALA A 212 -12.26 -0.43 8.51
C ALA A 212 -13.56 -1.22 8.21
N ALA A 213 -14.04 -2.00 9.17
CA ALA A 213 -15.31 -2.73 9.04
C ALA A 213 -16.54 -1.79 9.01
N GLN A 214 -16.54 -0.71 9.81
CA GLN A 214 -17.59 0.32 9.76
C GLN A 214 -17.61 1.05 8.42
N TRP A 215 -16.42 1.37 7.88
CA TRP A 215 -16.28 1.98 6.54
C TRP A 215 -16.78 1.07 5.44
N LEU A 216 -16.40 -0.22 5.47
CA LEU A 216 -16.92 -1.22 4.55
C LEU A 216 -18.46 -1.23 4.57
N LYS A 217 -19.09 -1.28 5.74
CA LYS A 217 -20.56 -1.31 5.86
C LYS A 217 -21.24 -0.04 5.33
N ALA A 218 -20.65 1.14 5.55
CA ALA A 218 -21.27 2.40 5.17
C ALA A 218 -21.11 2.73 3.68
N PHE A 219 -20.04 2.25 3.05
CA PHE A 219 -19.71 2.60 1.66
C PHE A 219 -19.96 1.50 0.64
N TYR A 220 -20.09 0.25 1.10
CA TYR A 220 -20.40 -0.87 0.24
C TYR A 220 -21.74 -0.66 -0.46
N ASP A 221 -21.70 -0.72 -1.79
CA ASP A 221 -22.90 -0.64 -2.62
C ASP A 221 -23.05 -1.94 -3.43
N PRO A 222 -24.00 -2.82 -3.06
CA PRO A 222 -24.20 -4.08 -3.77
C PRO A 222 -24.74 -3.88 -5.20
N THR A 223 -25.34 -2.72 -5.51
CA THR A 223 -25.87 -2.43 -6.85
C THR A 223 -24.76 -2.18 -7.87
N LEU A 224 -23.57 -1.84 -7.39
CA LEU A 224 -22.38 -1.59 -8.19
C LEU A 224 -21.53 -2.86 -8.40
N ILE A 225 -22.02 -4.04 -7.99
CA ILE A 225 -21.41 -5.32 -8.34
C ILE A 225 -21.58 -5.56 -9.85
N THR A 226 -20.73 -4.92 -10.64
CA THR A 226 -20.40 -5.40 -11.98
C THR A 226 -19.32 -6.46 -11.82
N ARG A 227 -19.47 -7.61 -12.49
CA ARG A 227 -18.43 -8.64 -12.63
C ARG A 227 -17.23 -8.07 -13.42
N SER A 228 -16.60 -7.01 -12.95
CA SER A 228 -15.31 -6.58 -13.46
C SER A 228 -14.26 -7.17 -12.53
N ASN A 229 -13.73 -8.31 -12.98
CA ASN A 229 -12.59 -8.98 -12.40
C ASN A 229 -11.34 -8.12 -12.68
N THR A 230 -11.34 -6.88 -12.19
CA THR A 230 -10.26 -5.93 -12.43
C THR A 230 -9.19 -6.19 -11.37
N GLN A 231 -8.60 -7.38 -11.45
CA GLN A 231 -7.26 -7.62 -10.92
C GLN A 231 -6.37 -6.52 -11.50
N ARG A 232 -5.89 -5.62 -10.62
CA ARG A 232 -4.87 -4.59 -10.85
C ARG A 232 -3.98 -4.92 -12.06
N THR A 233 -4.38 -4.48 -13.26
CA THR A 233 -3.67 -4.72 -14.54
C THR A 233 -2.40 -3.88 -14.65
N VAL A 234 -2.18 -2.96 -13.72
CA VAL A 234 -1.00 -2.07 -13.66
C VAL A 234 0.30 -2.84 -13.44
N ARG A 235 0.24 -4.09 -12.97
CA ARG A 235 1.42 -4.86 -12.61
C ARG A 235 2.04 -5.71 -13.72
N ARG A 236 1.40 -5.83 -14.89
CA ARG A 236 1.90 -6.68 -15.99
C ARG A 236 3.22 -6.16 -16.58
N TRP A 237 3.44 -4.83 -16.56
CA TRP A 237 4.63 -4.21 -17.16
C TRP A 237 5.92 -4.56 -16.43
N TRP A 238 5.93 -4.58 -15.10
CA TRP A 238 7.11 -5.00 -14.33
C TRP A 238 7.50 -6.46 -14.60
N PHE A 239 6.53 -7.35 -14.85
CA PHE A 239 6.82 -8.72 -15.29
C PHE A 239 7.44 -8.75 -16.68
N VAL A 240 6.97 -7.91 -17.62
CA VAL A 240 7.60 -7.79 -18.94
C VAL A 240 9.04 -7.29 -18.78
N THR A 241 9.28 -6.28 -17.94
CA THR A 241 10.64 -5.76 -17.74
C THR A 241 11.57 -6.79 -17.09
N ILE A 242 11.16 -7.44 -16.00
CA ILE A 242 11.97 -8.50 -15.35
C ILE A 242 12.18 -9.68 -16.30
N PHE A 243 11.14 -10.14 -16.99
CA PHE A 243 11.23 -11.26 -17.93
C PHE A 243 12.15 -10.92 -19.11
N VAL A 244 12.05 -9.71 -19.67
CA VAL A 244 12.96 -9.24 -20.74
C VAL A 244 14.40 -9.18 -20.23
N VAL A 245 14.63 -8.69 -19.01
CA VAL A 245 15.98 -8.68 -18.41
C VAL A 245 16.51 -10.10 -18.21
N ILE A 246 15.70 -11.03 -17.71
CA ILE A 246 16.10 -12.44 -17.53
C ILE A 246 16.38 -13.12 -18.88
N VAL A 247 15.52 -12.91 -19.88
CA VAL A 247 15.71 -13.48 -21.23
C VAL A 247 16.95 -12.89 -21.91
N LEU A 248 17.20 -11.58 -21.76
CA LEU A 248 18.45 -10.96 -22.21
C LEU A 248 19.66 -11.55 -21.50
N MET A 249 19.59 -11.74 -20.18
CA MET A 249 20.68 -12.36 -19.41
C MET A 249 20.93 -13.81 -19.85
N LEU A 250 19.88 -14.61 -20.05
CA LEU A 250 19.99 -15.98 -20.54
C LEU A 250 20.49 -16.04 -21.99
N GLY A 251 20.10 -15.08 -22.84
CA GLY A 251 20.60 -14.94 -24.21
C GLY A 251 22.09 -14.59 -24.24
N VAL A 252 22.54 -13.67 -23.39
CA VAL A 252 23.97 -13.35 -23.23
C VAL A 252 24.73 -14.57 -22.70
N LEU A 253 24.22 -15.25 -21.67
CA LEU A 253 24.81 -16.51 -21.17
C LEU A 253 24.90 -17.57 -22.28
N PHE A 254 23.82 -17.80 -23.03
CA PHE A 254 23.79 -18.76 -24.12
C PHE A 254 24.79 -18.41 -25.22
N PHE A 255 24.89 -17.14 -25.63
CA PHE A 255 25.87 -16.67 -26.60
C PHE A 255 27.31 -16.88 -26.12
N LEU A 256 27.58 -16.59 -24.84
CA LEU A 256 28.88 -16.81 -24.22
C LEU A 256 29.29 -18.28 -24.14
N PHE A 257 28.33 -19.20 -23.98
CA PHE A 257 28.59 -20.65 -23.91
C PHE A 257 28.49 -21.38 -25.27
N SER A 258 27.85 -20.78 -26.28
CA SER A 258 27.74 -21.35 -27.64
C SER A 258 28.89 -20.95 -28.57
N GLY A 259 29.59 -19.84 -28.27
CA GLY A 259 30.80 -19.41 -28.97
C GLY A 259 32.07 -20.20 -28.61
N SER A 260 31.96 -21.22 -27.74
CA SER A 260 33.08 -22.07 -27.31
C SER A 260 32.98 -23.51 -27.82
N SER A 261 32.58 -23.69 -29.08
CA SER A 261 32.85 -24.95 -29.80
C SER A 261 34.11 -24.76 -30.66
N PRO A 262 35.10 -25.68 -30.59
CA PRO A 262 36.38 -25.59 -31.29
C PRO A 262 36.25 -25.64 -32.82
#